data_AF-A0A4Y2F7A5-F1
#
_entry.id   AF-A0A4Y2F7A5-F1
#
_cell.length_a   1.000
_cell.length_b   1.000
_cell.length_c   1.000
_cell.angle_alpha   90.00
_cell.angle_beta   90.00
_cell.angle_gamma   90.00
#
_symmetry.space_group_name_H-M   'P 1'
#
loop_
_entity.id
_entity.type
_entity.pdbx_description
1 polymer ?
#
loop_
_entity_poly.entity_id
_entity_poly.type
_entity_poly.pdbx_seq_one_letter_code
_entity_poly.pdbx_strand_id
1 'polypeptide(L)'
;MFPNPLDYSNLPTIRTYTPDNASVTKKEIVIVIKEVHKGTPGPDGIDNIIIQQINKIFSILFMELFNKCLHLGTFSDPLKLGNIILFKKEGKYEDEASANRPISLLPTIGKY
;
A
#
# COMPACT_ATOMS: atom_id res chain seq x y z
N MET A 1 -9.14 -13.13 16.15
CA MET A 1 -9.00 -11.70 16.50
C MET A 1 -7.62 -11.28 16.06
N PHE A 2 -7.49 -10.25 15.23
CA PHE A 2 -6.16 -9.74 14.86
C PHE A 2 -5.56 -8.98 16.05
N PRO A 3 -4.25 -9.11 16.32
CA PRO A 3 -3.60 -8.41 17.42
C PRO A 3 -3.65 -6.89 17.23
N ASN A 4 -3.60 -6.17 18.35
CA ASN A 4 -3.64 -4.71 18.35
C ASN A 4 -2.34 -4.17 17.71
N PRO A 5 -2.39 -3.19 16.80
CA PRO A 5 -1.19 -2.56 16.22
C PRO A 5 -0.17 -2.07 17.26
N LEU A 6 -0.63 -1.71 18.47
CA LEU A 6 0.23 -1.31 19.58
C LEU A 6 1.00 -2.48 20.22
N ASP A 7 0.57 -3.73 20.05
CA ASP A 7 1.27 -4.91 20.57
C ASP A 7 2.64 -5.12 19.90
N TYR A 8 2.85 -4.55 18.71
CA TYR A 8 4.10 -4.64 17.96
C TYR A 8 5.14 -3.60 18.37
N SER A 9 4.78 -2.61 19.20
CA SER A 9 5.64 -1.46 19.55
C SER A 9 6.86 -1.82 20.38
N ASN A 10 6.87 -2.98 21.06
CA ASN A 10 7.91 -3.39 22.01
C ASN A 10 8.71 -4.63 21.57
N LEU A 11 8.55 -5.09 20.32
CA LEU A 11 9.34 -6.22 19.83
C LEU A 11 10.80 -5.78 19.63
N PRO A 12 11.80 -6.49 20.21
CA PRO A 12 13.19 -6.23 19.90
C PRO A 12 13.40 -6.43 18.40
N THR A 13 13.84 -5.38 17.70
CA THR A 13 14.17 -5.41 16.28
C THR A 13 15.44 -6.23 16.07
N ILE A 14 15.38 -7.54 16.29
CA ILE A 14 16.50 -8.44 15.97
C ILE A 14 16.57 -8.49 14.45
N ARG A 15 17.50 -7.71 13.90
CA ARG A 15 17.80 -7.70 12.48
C ARG A 15 18.52 -9.00 12.11
N THR A 16 17.87 -9.86 11.37
CA THR A 16 18.58 -10.73 10.44
C THR A 16 18.85 -9.90 9.18
N TYR A 17 20.09 -9.50 8.96
CA TYR A 17 20.52 -8.94 7.67
C TYR A 17 20.43 -10.06 6.63
N THR A 18 19.27 -10.21 6.01
CA THR A 18 19.07 -11.08 4.86
C THR A 18 19.26 -10.25 3.58
N PRO A 19 19.61 -10.88 2.43
CA PRO A 19 19.71 -10.19 1.14
C PRO A 19 18.44 -9.41 0.75
N ASP A 20 17.28 -9.81 1.27
CA ASP A 20 15.97 -9.16 1.08
C ASP A 20 15.83 -7.80 1.80
N ASN A 21 16.76 -7.43 2.69
CA ASN A 21 16.75 -6.12 3.37
C ASN A 21 17.56 -5.04 2.63
N ALA A 22 17.78 -5.21 1.32
CA ALA A 22 18.42 -4.17 0.51
C ALA A 22 17.57 -2.89 0.48
N SER A 23 18.22 -1.73 0.63
CA SER A 23 17.54 -0.44 0.53
C SER A 23 16.97 -0.24 -0.87
N VAL A 24 15.73 0.22 -0.95
CA VAL A 24 15.08 0.63 -2.19
C VAL A 24 15.83 1.83 -2.79
N THR A 25 16.14 1.74 -4.07
CA THR A 25 16.84 2.77 -4.82
C THR A 25 15.89 3.73 -5.51
N LYS A 26 16.38 4.94 -5.80
CA LYS A 26 15.63 5.94 -6.57
C LYS A 26 15.21 5.41 -7.95
N LYS A 27 16.05 4.59 -8.58
CA LYS A 27 15.78 4.04 -9.91
C LYS A 27 14.57 3.10 -9.88
N GLU A 28 14.49 2.23 -8.87
CA GLU A 28 13.36 1.32 -8.69
C GLU A 28 12.06 2.10 -8.49
N ILE A 29 12.05 3.12 -7.62
CA ILE A 29 10.90 4.00 -7.40
C ILE A 29 10.44 4.67 -8.70
N VAL A 30 11.38 5.20 -9.49
CA VAL A 30 11.06 5.86 -10.75
C VAL A 30 10.42 4.89 -11.75
N ILE A 31 10.88 3.64 -11.80
CA ILE A 31 10.32 2.61 -12.68
C ILE A 31 8.92 2.23 -12.19
N VAL A 32 8.78 1.82 -10.92
CA VAL A 32 7.50 1.35 -10.36
C VAL A 32 6.42 2.41 -10.49
N ILE A 33 6.70 3.66 -10.10
CA ILE A 33 5.68 4.72 -10.12
C ILE A 33 5.27 5.10 -11.55
N LYS A 34 6.18 5.00 -12.53
CA LYS A 34 5.84 5.26 -13.94
C LYS A 34 4.88 4.23 -14.51
N GLU A 35 4.98 2.97 -14.07
CA GLU A 35 4.12 1.86 -14.52
C GLU A 35 2.77 1.80 -13.79
N VAL A 36 2.52 2.69 -12.82
CA VAL A 36 1.22 2.77 -12.14
C VAL A 36 0.16 3.22 -13.14
N HIS A 37 -0.82 2.36 -13.41
CA HIS A 37 -1.92 2.68 -14.31
C HIS A 37 -2.93 3.62 -13.63
N LYS A 38 -3.74 4.35 -14.41
CA LYS A 38 -4.86 5.14 -13.85
C LYS A 38 -5.82 4.19 -13.13
N GLY A 39 -6.31 4.60 -11.97
CA GLY A 39 -7.23 3.82 -11.17
C GLY A 39 -7.88 4.68 -10.09
N THR A 40 -8.91 4.13 -9.44
CA THR A 40 -9.62 4.83 -8.37
C THR A 40 -8.70 5.07 -7.17
N PRO A 41 -8.66 6.30 -6.62
CA PRO A 41 -7.89 6.59 -5.42
C PRO A 41 -8.38 5.78 -4.22
N GLY A 42 -7.50 5.63 -3.23
CA GLY A 42 -7.87 5.08 -1.93
C GLY A 42 -8.70 6.07 -1.10
N PRO A 43 -8.90 5.80 0.20
CA PRO A 43 -9.59 6.70 1.11
C PRO A 43 -8.86 8.04 1.31
N ASP A 44 -7.57 8.10 0.94
CA ASP A 44 -6.75 9.32 0.94
C ASP A 44 -7.11 10.30 -0.19
N GLY A 45 -7.87 9.86 -1.19
CA GLY A 45 -8.26 10.69 -2.33
C GLY A 45 -7.12 11.03 -3.29
N ILE A 46 -5.94 10.40 -3.14
CA ILE A 46 -4.76 10.71 -3.96
C ILE A 46 -4.78 9.84 -5.22
N ASP A 47 -5.06 10.47 -6.36
CA ASP A 47 -5.05 9.81 -7.66
C ASP A 47 -3.62 9.43 -8.11
N ASN A 48 -3.51 8.35 -8.88
CA ASN A 48 -2.25 7.85 -9.42
C ASN A 48 -1.52 8.88 -10.28
N ILE A 49 -2.26 9.76 -10.96
CA ILE A 49 -1.70 10.88 -11.72
C ILE A 49 -0.93 11.83 -10.78
N ILE A 50 -1.48 12.13 -9.59
CA ILE A 50 -0.82 13.01 -8.61
C ILE A 50 0.48 12.37 -8.13
N ILE A 51 0.46 11.07 -7.81
CA ILE A 51 1.65 10.31 -7.40
C ILE A 51 2.73 10.36 -8.47
N GLN A 52 2.37 10.15 -9.74
CA GLN A 52 3.31 10.25 -10.86
C GLN A 52 3.91 11.66 -10.98
N GLN A 53 3.12 12.72 -10.79
CA GLN A 53 3.63 14.09 -10.83
C GLN A 53 4.58 14.38 -9.67
N ILE A 54 4.23 13.96 -8.46
CA ILE A 54 5.12 14.07 -7.28
C ILE A 54 6.44 13.34 -7.56
N ASN A 55 6.39 12.13 -8.12
CA ASN A 55 7.61 11.37 -8.41
C ASN A 55 8.51 12.04 -9.47
N LYS A 56 7.93 12.73 -10.46
CA LYS A 56 8.69 13.50 -11.46
C LYS A 56 9.47 14.64 -10.82
N ILE A 57 8.89 15.32 -9.83
CA ILE A 57 9.48 16.49 -9.18
C ILE A 57 10.38 16.07 -8.01
N PHE A 58 9.94 15.07 -7.24
CA PHE A 58 10.48 14.73 -5.92
C PHE A 58 10.45 13.21 -5.66
N SER A 59 11.03 12.43 -6.58
CA SER A 59 11.17 10.96 -6.48
C SER A 59 11.85 10.45 -5.20
N ILE A 60 12.68 11.30 -4.56
CA ILE A 60 13.35 10.94 -3.30
C ILE A 60 12.34 10.71 -2.16
N LEU A 61 11.18 11.39 -2.18
CA LEU A 61 10.14 11.27 -1.16
C LEU A 61 9.68 9.83 -0.96
N PHE A 62 9.32 9.17 -2.05
CA PHE A 62 8.83 7.79 -2.00
C PHE A 62 9.96 6.83 -1.62
N MET A 63 11.17 7.05 -2.13
CA MET A 63 12.34 6.24 -1.78
C MET A 63 12.61 6.28 -0.27
N GLU A 64 12.62 7.47 0.34
CA GLU A 64 12.81 7.63 1.78
C GLU A 64 11.65 7.05 2.58
N LEU A 65 10.41 7.24 2.12
CA LEU A 65 9.23 6.67 2.76
C LEU A 65 9.31 5.13 2.82
N PHE A 66 9.57 4.47 1.69
CA PHE A 66 9.67 3.00 1.63
C PHE A 66 10.86 2.49 2.43
N ASN A 67 12.02 3.12 2.32
CA ASN A 67 13.19 2.73 3.12
C ASN A 67 12.96 2.92 4.62
N LYS A 68 12.21 3.95 5.02
CA LYS A 68 11.84 4.14 6.43
C LYS A 68 10.90 3.04 6.89
N CYS A 69 9.91 2.65 6.06
CA CYS A 69 9.01 1.55 6.37
C CYS A 69 9.76 0.22 6.52
N LEU A 70 10.68 -0.08 5.59
CA LEU A 70 11.55 -1.27 5.66
C LEU A 70 12.47 -1.23 6.89
N HIS A 71 13.06 -0.07 7.19
CA HIS A 71 13.92 0.09 8.35
C HIS A 71 13.19 -0.14 9.68
N LEU A 72 11.93 0.32 9.77
CA LEU A 72 11.08 0.16 10.95
C LEU A 72 10.31 -1.19 10.97
N GLY A 73 10.28 -1.91 9.86
CA GLY A 73 9.49 -3.14 9.71
C GLY A 73 7.98 -2.89 9.74
N THR A 74 7.51 -1.67 9.44
CA THR A 74 6.08 -1.33 9.46
C THR A 74 5.75 -0.23 8.46
N PHE A 75 4.53 -0.27 7.93
CA PHE A 75 3.93 0.83 7.17
C PHE A 75 3.10 1.72 8.10
N SER A 76 2.91 2.99 7.76
CA SER A 76 2.00 3.86 8.50
C SER A 76 0.55 3.39 8.33
N ASP A 77 -0.26 3.56 9.37
CA ASP A 77 -1.66 3.13 9.35
C ASP A 77 -2.48 3.74 8.20
N PRO A 78 -2.32 5.04 7.84
CA PRO A 78 -3.01 5.61 6.70
C PRO A 78 -2.79 4.86 5.38
N LEU A 79 -1.62 4.26 5.16
CA LEU A 79 -1.31 3.50 3.95
C LEU A 79 -1.99 2.12 3.91
N LYS A 80 -2.45 1.62 5.07
CA LYS A 80 -3.12 0.32 5.22
C LYS A 80 -4.64 0.43 5.21
N LEU A 81 -5.18 1.63 5.42
CA LEU A 81 -6.63 1.86 5.45
C LEU A 81 -7.20 1.80 4.04
N GLY A 82 -8.20 0.95 3.81
CA GLY A 82 -8.84 0.81 2.52
C GLY A 82 -10.36 0.80 2.61
N ASN A 83 -11.02 1.30 1.56
CA ASN A 83 -12.47 1.22 1.43
C ASN A 83 -12.85 -0.13 0.82
N ILE A 84 -13.74 -0.87 1.48
CA ILE A 84 -14.29 -2.12 0.92
C ILE A 84 -15.46 -1.80 0.00
N ILE A 85 -15.33 -2.17 -1.27
CA ILE A 85 -16.39 -2.06 -2.27
C ILE A 85 -16.82 -3.48 -2.68
N LEU A 86 -18.13 -3.70 -2.78
CA LEU A 86 -18.70 -4.99 -3.16
C LEU A 86 -19.10 -4.98 -4.63
N PHE A 87 -18.57 -5.94 -5.40
CA PHE A 87 -18.96 -6.17 -6.79
C PHE A 87 -19.85 -7.41 -6.91
N LYS A 88 -21.03 -7.25 -7.49
CA LYS A 88 -21.98 -8.34 -7.70
C LYS A 88 -21.44 -9.37 -8.70
N LYS A 89 -21.56 -10.66 -8.37
CA LYS A 89 -21.29 -11.78 -9.27
C LYS A 89 -22.51 -12.03 -10.14
N GLU A 90 -22.28 -12.33 -11.41
CA GLU A 90 -23.35 -12.74 -12.32
C GLU A 90 -23.94 -14.09 -11.87
N GLY A 91 -25.26 -14.24 -12.05
CA GLY A 91 -25.97 -15.50 -11.80
C GLY A 91 -26.22 -15.86 -10.33
N LYS A 92 -25.98 -14.95 -9.38
CA LYS A 92 -26.28 -15.18 -7.95
C LYS A 92 -27.39 -14.26 -7.43
N TYR A 93 -28.19 -14.79 -6.51
CA TYR A 93 -29.26 -14.05 -5.83
C TYR A 93 -28.68 -13.02 -4.86
N GLU A 94 -29.35 -11.86 -4.73
CA GLU A 94 -28.83 -10.71 -3.98
C GLU A 94 -28.67 -10.98 -2.48
N ASP A 95 -29.52 -11.83 -1.93
CA ASP A 95 -29.56 -12.12 -0.49
C ASP A 95 -28.45 -13.06 -0.03
N GLU A 96 -27.68 -13.65 -0.96
CA GLU A 96 -26.54 -14.48 -0.61
C GLU A 96 -25.29 -13.63 -0.36
N ALA A 97 -24.66 -13.79 0.82
CA ALA A 97 -23.34 -13.21 1.08
C ALA A 97 -22.30 -13.63 0.01
N SER A 98 -22.48 -14.80 -0.60
CA SER A 98 -21.63 -15.34 -1.65
C SER A 98 -21.77 -14.62 -3.01
N ALA A 99 -22.79 -13.77 -3.17
CA ALA A 99 -23.12 -13.04 -4.40
C ALA A 99 -22.19 -11.86 -4.68
N ASN A 100 -21.39 -11.43 -3.71
CA ASN A 100 -20.48 -10.29 -3.88
C ASN A 100 -19.00 -10.71 -3.88
N ARG A 101 -18.17 -9.91 -4.55
CA ARG A 101 -16.70 -9.94 -4.49
C ARG A 101 -16.25 -8.66 -3.78
N PRO A 102 -15.75 -8.74 -2.54
CA PRO A 102 -15.16 -7.58 -1.89
C PRO A 102 -13.83 -7.22 -2.55
N ILE A 103 -13.64 -5.93 -2.82
CA ILE A 103 -12.37 -5.34 -3.25
C ILE A 103 -12.01 -4.25 -2.25
N SER A 104 -10.75 -4.24 -1.79
CA SER A 104 -10.23 -3.16 -0.96
C SER A 104 -9.55 -2.12 -1.83
N LEU A 105 -10.05 -0.89 -1.81
CA LEU A 105 -9.37 0.26 -2.39
C LEU A 105 -8.41 0.84 -1.37
N LEU A 106 -7.14 0.48 -1.48
CA LEU A 106 -6.05 1.06 -0.67
C LEU A 106 -5.48 2.33 -1.33
N PRO A 107 -4.87 3.23 -0.53
CA PRO A 107 -3.95 4.24 -1.03
C PRO A 107 -2.95 3.62 -1.97
N THR A 108 -2.72 4.24 -3.12
CA THR A 108 -1.87 3.63 -4.14
C THR A 108 -0.45 3.40 -3.65
N ILE A 109 0.08 4.28 -2.79
CA ILE A 109 1.39 4.10 -2.17
C ILE A 109 1.45 2.89 -1.24
N GLY A 110 0.34 2.51 -0.60
CA GLY A 110 0.28 1.33 0.26
C GLY A 110 0.08 0.00 -0.49
N LYS A 111 -0.03 0.02 -1.82
CA LYS A 111 -0.13 -1.19 -2.66
C LYS A 111 1.24 -1.76 -3.03
N TYR A 112 2.28 -0.96 -2.89
CA TYR A 112 3.67 -1.26 -3.25
C TYR A 112 4.53 -1.26 -1.98
#